data_AF-K0WBY5-F1
#
_entry.id   AF-K0WBY5-F1
#
_cell.length_a   1.000
_cell.length_b   1.000
_cell.length_c   1.000
_cell.angle_alpha   90.00
_cell.angle_beta   90.00
_cell.angle_gamma   90.00
#
_symmetry.space_group_name_H-M   'P 1'
#
loop_
_entity.id
_entity.type
_entity.pdbx_description
1 polymer ?
#
loop_
_entity_poly.entity_id
_entity_poly.type
_entity_poly.pdbx_seq_one_letter_code
_entity_poly.pdbx_strand_id
1 'polypeptide(L)'
;MGLMSSMASVFPAISPETYRQHALHAGERAWPETNCYVDLWIEVLNTWGVAPEAMLGFTLAQDFEGDQFTFFKVPLEDLEALYGIRATELAIYDRVERHVEVQIARGRLCLVEMDSFYMPDTRGTAYRQEHGKTTVAINRLDVVAKRVEYFHNAGYFHLEGEDFDGLFQQQLTENDPPFLPYAEFARFPEKPAAEAHLRATARRLAGFHFTRRPRENPIRAFAGVFPRQVEAVADRPFGFFHKYAFNTLRQVGANFELAADHLVWLSPDFAAAAEHARRISDAAKSVQFQLARAVARRKFEPLQAALDPAADAWDSMMASLAERI
;
A
#
# COMPACT_ATOMS: atom_id res chain seq x y z
N MET A 1 23.32 37.90 6.01
CA MET A 1 22.21 36.99 6.34
C MET A 1 21.72 36.39 5.03
N GLY A 2 22.28 35.25 4.65
CA GLY A 2 21.86 34.55 3.43
C GLY A 2 20.45 34.04 3.64
N LEU A 3 19.54 34.38 2.72
CA LEU A 3 18.25 33.70 2.60
C LEU A 3 18.57 32.21 2.43
N MET A 4 18.28 31.40 3.44
CA MET A 4 18.14 29.96 3.24
C MET A 4 17.06 29.83 2.17
N SER A 5 17.46 29.49 0.95
CA SER A 5 16.52 29.13 -0.10
C SER A 5 15.71 27.97 0.47
N SER A 6 14.44 28.21 0.83
CA SER A 6 13.59 27.15 1.34
C SER A 6 13.47 26.11 0.22
N MET A 7 14.02 24.93 0.47
CA MET A 7 13.91 23.76 -0.41
C MET A 7 12.44 23.61 -0.81
N ALA A 8 12.17 23.62 -2.12
CA ALA A 8 10.82 23.52 -2.64
C ALA A 8 10.17 22.22 -2.12
N SER A 9 8.91 22.30 -1.73
CA SER A 9 8.19 21.18 -1.12
C SER A 9 6.70 21.25 -1.45
N VAL A 10 6.05 20.09 -1.55
CA VAL A 10 4.59 20.03 -1.75
C VAL A 10 3.85 20.32 -0.44
N PHE A 11 4.29 19.70 0.66
CA PHE A 11 3.80 19.89 2.02
C PHE A 11 4.89 20.55 2.88
N PRO A 12 4.90 21.88 3.01
CA PRO A 12 5.98 22.59 3.69
C PRO A 12 5.93 22.47 5.23
N ALA A 13 4.81 22.00 5.80
CA ALA A 13 4.56 22.02 7.24
C ALA A 13 4.96 20.73 7.98
N ILE A 14 5.51 19.73 7.29
CA ILE A 14 5.91 18.44 7.88
C ILE A 14 7.44 18.29 7.90
N SER A 15 7.93 17.49 8.85
CA SER A 15 9.32 17.03 8.94
C SER A 15 9.37 15.56 9.39
N PRO A 16 10.38 14.77 8.99
CA PRO A 16 10.49 13.37 9.40
C PRO A 16 10.55 13.17 10.92
N GLU A 17 11.18 14.09 11.65
CA GLU A 17 11.41 13.97 13.10
C GLU A 17 10.14 14.16 13.94
N THR A 18 9.18 14.91 13.40
CA THR A 18 7.94 15.27 14.10
C THR A 18 6.70 14.64 13.47
N TYR A 19 6.89 13.85 12.40
CA TYR A 19 5.80 13.23 11.67
C TYR A 19 5.02 12.26 12.57
N ARG A 20 3.69 12.35 12.50
CA ARG A 20 2.79 11.44 13.20
C ARG A 20 2.01 10.66 12.16
N GLN A 21 2.27 9.36 12.12
CA GLN A 21 1.55 8.43 11.28
C GLN A 21 0.05 8.42 11.59
N HIS A 22 -0.75 8.08 10.59
CA HIS A 22 -2.18 7.92 10.71
C HIS A 22 -2.54 6.71 11.60
N ALA A 23 -3.75 6.71 12.17
CA ALA A 23 -4.22 5.60 13.02
C ALA A 23 -4.35 4.27 12.27
N LEU A 24 -4.49 4.31 10.94
CA LEU A 24 -4.46 3.11 10.08
C LEU A 24 -3.08 2.45 9.99
N HIS A 25 -2.04 3.07 10.55
CA HIS A 25 -0.70 2.50 10.70
C HIS A 25 -0.28 2.35 12.16
N ALA A 26 -1.24 2.39 13.09
CA ALA A 26 -0.93 2.22 14.50
C ALA A 26 -0.27 0.84 14.77
N GLY A 27 0.73 0.80 15.65
CA GLY A 27 1.59 -0.37 15.84
C GLY A 27 0.88 -1.58 16.46
N GLU A 28 -0.28 -1.38 17.08
CA GLU A 28 -1.13 -2.42 17.65
C GLU A 28 -1.96 -3.19 16.61
N ARG A 29 -2.00 -2.70 15.37
CA ARG A 29 -2.79 -3.31 14.28
C ARG A 29 -2.31 -4.71 13.94
N ALA A 30 -3.21 -5.49 13.36
CA ALA A 30 -2.84 -6.83 12.91
C ALA A 30 -1.79 -6.76 11.81
N TRP A 31 -1.94 -5.79 10.91
CA TRP A 31 -1.08 -5.50 9.75
C TRP A 31 -0.77 -3.99 9.71
N PRO A 32 0.21 -3.52 10.50
CA PRO A 32 0.52 -2.09 10.60
C PRO A 32 1.06 -1.49 9.28
N GLU A 33 1.70 -2.31 8.46
CA GLU A 33 2.07 -1.98 7.07
C GLU A 33 1.38 -2.96 6.14
N THR A 34 0.67 -2.42 5.15
CA THR A 34 -0.14 -3.19 4.22
C THR A 34 0.62 -3.42 2.93
N ASN A 35 0.70 -2.41 2.07
CA ASN A 35 1.55 -2.33 0.91
C ASN A 35 1.96 -0.89 0.63
N CYS A 36 3.09 -0.70 -0.05
CA CYS A 36 3.69 0.62 -0.22
C CYS A 36 2.75 1.64 -0.87
N TYR A 37 1.90 1.24 -1.83
CA TYR A 37 1.04 2.17 -2.56
C TYR A 37 -0.15 2.66 -1.73
N VAL A 38 -0.80 1.78 -0.99
CA VAL A 38 -1.96 2.18 -0.17
C VAL A 38 -1.49 2.93 1.08
N ASP A 39 -0.43 2.45 1.72
CA ASP A 39 0.12 3.07 2.92
C ASP A 39 0.63 4.50 2.62
N LEU A 40 1.33 4.71 1.49
CA LEU A 40 1.78 6.06 1.11
C LEU A 40 0.59 7.01 0.91
N TRP A 41 -0.51 6.55 0.30
CA TRP A 41 -1.71 7.37 0.11
C TRP A 41 -2.42 7.66 1.43
N ILE A 42 -2.43 6.71 2.38
CA ILE A 42 -2.96 6.95 3.72
C ILE A 42 -2.24 8.14 4.38
N GLU A 43 -0.91 8.16 4.33
CA GLU A 43 -0.11 9.23 4.93
C GLU A 43 -0.20 10.57 4.18
N VAL A 44 -0.26 10.52 2.85
CA VAL A 44 -0.46 11.71 2.02
C VAL A 44 -1.83 12.35 2.29
N LEU A 45 -2.90 11.55 2.38
CA LEU A 45 -4.26 12.05 2.67
C LEU A 45 -4.39 12.55 4.11
N ASN A 46 -3.76 11.87 5.07
CA ASN A 46 -3.63 12.32 6.46
C ASN A 46 -2.95 13.70 6.51
N THR A 47 -1.82 13.87 5.82
CA THR A 47 -1.11 15.15 5.72
C THR A 47 -1.96 16.23 5.04
N TRP A 48 -2.76 15.86 4.04
CA TRP A 48 -3.67 16.78 3.36
C TRP A 48 -4.90 17.17 4.21
N GLY A 49 -5.12 16.48 5.34
CA GLY A 49 -6.21 16.78 6.28
C GLY A 49 -7.56 16.21 5.84
N VAL A 50 -7.58 15.10 5.10
CA VAL A 50 -8.80 14.38 4.69
C VAL A 50 -8.76 12.93 5.17
N ALA A 51 -9.94 12.35 5.38
CA ALA A 51 -10.07 10.97 5.86
C ALA A 51 -9.57 9.95 4.80
N PRO A 52 -8.50 9.19 5.09
CA PRO A 52 -8.02 8.14 4.18
C PRO A 52 -8.99 6.96 4.06
N GLU A 53 -9.80 6.71 5.09
CA GLU A 53 -10.77 5.60 5.10
C GLU A 53 -11.75 5.69 3.93
N ALA A 54 -12.04 6.89 3.43
CA ALA A 54 -12.98 7.11 2.34
C ALA A 54 -12.57 6.42 1.03
N MET A 55 -11.27 6.24 0.79
CA MET A 55 -10.75 5.63 -0.44
C MET A 55 -10.82 4.10 -0.47
N LEU A 56 -11.03 3.46 0.68
CA LEU A 56 -10.80 2.03 0.86
C LEU A 56 -11.94 1.13 0.34
N GLY A 57 -12.91 1.67 -0.41
CA GLY A 57 -14.01 0.90 -1.00
C GLY A 57 -13.56 -0.17 -2.01
N PHE A 58 -12.41 0.04 -2.69
CA PHE A 58 -11.85 -0.92 -3.63
C PHE A 58 -11.42 -2.25 -2.97
N THR A 59 -11.23 -2.28 -1.65
CA THR A 59 -10.83 -3.49 -0.90
C THR A 59 -11.83 -4.64 -1.09
N LEU A 60 -13.10 -4.33 -1.40
CA LEU A 60 -14.15 -5.29 -1.69
C LEU A 60 -13.92 -6.10 -2.98
N ALA A 61 -13.05 -5.60 -3.88
CA ALA A 61 -12.80 -6.18 -5.20
C ALA A 61 -11.56 -7.08 -5.26
N GLN A 62 -10.86 -7.31 -4.14
CA GLN A 62 -9.67 -8.17 -4.12
C GLN A 62 -10.02 -9.60 -4.54
N ASP A 63 -9.31 -10.14 -5.53
CA ASP A 63 -9.51 -11.48 -6.07
C ASP A 63 -8.25 -12.36 -5.91
N PHE A 64 -8.40 -13.65 -6.18
CA PHE A 64 -7.31 -14.62 -6.25
C PHE A 64 -7.01 -14.99 -7.71
N GLU A 65 -5.77 -14.73 -8.14
CA GLU A 65 -5.31 -14.86 -9.53
C GLU A 65 -4.76 -16.26 -9.87
N GLY A 66 -4.93 -17.23 -8.96
CA GLY A 66 -4.46 -18.61 -9.11
C GLY A 66 -3.13 -18.91 -8.42
N ASP A 67 -2.25 -17.92 -8.28
CA ASP A 67 -0.97 -18.02 -7.58
C ASP A 67 -0.81 -17.01 -6.43
N GLN A 68 -1.49 -15.87 -6.52
CA GLN A 68 -1.46 -14.77 -5.55
C GLN A 68 -2.82 -14.07 -5.47
N PHE A 69 -3.01 -13.25 -4.44
CA PHE A 69 -4.09 -12.28 -4.45
C PHE A 69 -3.70 -11.04 -5.24
N THR A 70 -4.67 -10.37 -5.84
CA THR A 70 -4.44 -9.08 -6.50
C THR A 70 -3.76 -8.11 -5.55
N PHE A 71 -2.68 -7.48 -6.01
CA PHE A 71 -2.01 -6.41 -5.28
C PHE A 71 -2.95 -5.20 -5.23
N PHE A 72 -3.55 -4.95 -4.07
CA PHE A 72 -4.63 -3.98 -3.94
C PHE A 72 -4.07 -2.55 -3.97
N LYS A 73 -4.59 -1.73 -4.88
CA LYS A 73 -4.25 -0.31 -5.02
C LYS A 73 -5.54 0.49 -5.10
N VAL A 74 -5.52 1.69 -4.53
CA VAL A 74 -6.60 2.65 -4.76
C VAL A 74 -6.66 3.00 -6.25
N PRO A 75 -7.82 2.88 -6.91
CA PRO A 75 -8.00 3.34 -8.29
C PRO A 75 -7.78 4.84 -8.39
N LEU A 76 -7.17 5.31 -9.48
CA LEU A 76 -6.91 6.74 -9.66
C LEU A 76 -8.21 7.54 -9.80
N GLU A 77 -9.24 6.92 -10.40
CA GLU A 77 -10.58 7.49 -10.54
C GLU A 77 -11.28 7.67 -9.19
N ASP A 78 -10.97 6.83 -8.20
CA ASP A 78 -11.49 6.97 -6.84
C ASP A 78 -10.82 8.15 -6.14
N LEU A 79 -9.50 8.32 -6.29
CA LEU A 79 -8.77 9.49 -5.78
C LEU A 79 -9.32 10.79 -6.35
N GLU A 80 -9.61 10.81 -7.65
CA GLU A 80 -10.21 11.97 -8.31
C GLU A 80 -11.64 12.21 -7.81
N ALA A 81 -12.48 11.18 -7.75
CA ALA A 81 -13.87 11.32 -7.33
C ALA A 81 -14.01 11.78 -5.86
N LEU A 82 -13.18 11.23 -4.96
CA LEU A 82 -13.23 11.51 -3.53
C LEU A 82 -12.56 12.84 -3.19
N TYR A 83 -11.34 13.03 -3.68
CA TYR A 83 -10.46 14.10 -3.20
C TYR A 83 -10.15 15.15 -4.27
N GLY A 84 -10.60 14.97 -5.51
CA GLY A 84 -10.18 15.82 -6.64
C GLY A 84 -8.71 15.67 -7.01
N ILE A 85 -8.03 14.66 -6.45
CA ILE A 85 -6.61 14.40 -6.71
C ILE A 85 -6.48 13.68 -8.04
N ARG A 86 -5.78 14.31 -8.99
CA ARG A 86 -5.55 13.72 -10.31
C ARG A 86 -4.11 13.25 -10.42
N ALA A 87 -3.91 11.94 -10.44
CA ALA A 87 -2.64 11.32 -10.77
C ALA A 87 -2.52 11.15 -12.29
N THR A 88 -1.31 11.33 -12.81
CA THR A 88 -1.00 11.11 -14.23
C THR A 88 0.40 10.53 -14.32
N GLU A 89 0.62 9.60 -15.23
CA GLU A 89 1.96 9.09 -15.51
C GLU A 89 2.92 10.24 -15.87
N LEU A 90 4.11 10.21 -15.27
CA LEU A 90 5.21 11.12 -15.51
C LEU A 90 6.19 10.43 -16.46
N ALA A 91 6.17 10.81 -17.74
CA ALA A 91 7.13 10.28 -18.71
C ALA A 91 8.56 10.71 -18.34
N ILE A 92 9.40 9.73 -18.04
CA ILE A 92 10.82 9.93 -17.74
C ILE A 92 11.62 9.77 -19.04
N TYR A 93 12.28 10.84 -19.48
CA TYR A 93 13.17 10.85 -20.65
C TYR A 93 14.57 11.43 -20.36
N ASP A 94 14.78 11.92 -19.13
CA ASP A 94 16.03 12.46 -18.61
C ASP A 94 16.16 11.97 -17.16
N ARG A 95 17.09 12.52 -16.38
CA ARG A 95 17.27 12.27 -14.95
C ARG A 95 15.95 12.44 -14.17
N VAL A 96 15.63 11.43 -13.36
CA VAL A 96 14.38 11.36 -12.58
C VAL A 96 14.24 12.57 -11.66
N GLU A 97 15.31 12.92 -10.94
CA GLU A 97 15.34 14.02 -9.99
C GLU A 97 15.01 15.39 -10.65
N ARG A 98 15.40 15.61 -11.91
CA ARG A 98 15.07 16.85 -12.64
C ARG A 98 13.58 16.95 -12.93
N HIS A 99 12.96 15.84 -13.34
CA HIS A 99 11.51 15.80 -13.55
C HIS A 99 10.75 16.02 -12.25
N VAL A 100 11.24 15.44 -11.15
CA VAL A 100 10.66 15.62 -9.81
C VAL A 100 10.78 17.07 -9.34
N GLU A 101 11.95 17.72 -9.47
CA GLU A 101 12.12 19.15 -9.13
C GLU A 101 11.11 20.05 -9.87
N VAL A 102 10.91 19.81 -11.18
CA VAL A 102 9.93 20.56 -11.98
C VAL A 102 8.50 20.39 -11.47
N GLN A 103 8.12 19.19 -11.03
CA GLN A 103 6.78 18.94 -10.49
C GLN A 103 6.61 19.51 -9.09
N ILE A 104 7.61 19.39 -8.21
CA ILE A 104 7.59 19.99 -6.86
C ILE A 104 7.43 21.51 -6.95
N ALA A 105 8.16 22.17 -7.86
CA ALA A 105 8.02 23.61 -8.11
C ALA A 105 6.61 24.02 -8.58
N ARG A 106 5.82 23.07 -9.07
CA ARG A 106 4.41 23.25 -9.49
C ARG A 106 3.42 22.79 -8.41
N GLY A 107 3.88 22.45 -7.20
CA GLY A 107 3.05 21.95 -6.11
C GLY A 107 2.47 20.55 -6.37
N ARG A 108 3.18 19.71 -7.13
CA ARG A 108 2.72 18.36 -7.50
C ARG A 108 3.59 17.32 -6.84
N LEU A 109 2.95 16.31 -6.26
CA LEU A 109 3.61 15.21 -5.56
C LEU A 109 3.99 14.12 -6.57
N CYS A 110 5.27 13.84 -6.73
CA CYS A 110 5.70 12.74 -7.59
C CYS A 110 5.69 11.42 -6.82
N LEU A 111 5.01 10.42 -7.36
CA LEU A 111 5.07 9.04 -6.91
C LEU A 111 6.03 8.30 -7.83
N VAL A 112 7.07 7.67 -7.30
CA VAL A 112 8.11 7.02 -8.12
C VAL A 112 8.40 5.63 -7.59
N GLU A 113 8.47 4.65 -8.50
CA GLU A 113 8.93 3.31 -8.15
C GLU A 113 10.47 3.30 -8.04
N MET A 114 10.98 3.08 -6.83
CA MET A 114 12.38 3.13 -6.47
C MET A 114 12.88 1.79 -5.92
N ASP A 115 14.19 1.65 -5.83
CA ASP A 115 14.85 0.47 -5.27
C ASP A 115 15.04 0.57 -3.76
N SER A 116 14.34 -0.29 -3.02
CA SER A 116 14.39 -0.35 -1.56
C SER A 116 15.78 -0.71 -1.01
N PHE A 117 16.70 -1.24 -1.83
CA PHE A 117 18.07 -1.51 -1.41
C PHE A 117 18.77 -0.26 -0.84
N TYR A 118 18.43 0.92 -1.35
CA TYR A 118 19.01 2.22 -0.96
C TYR A 118 18.16 2.99 0.05
N MET A 119 17.13 2.38 0.64
CA MET A 119 16.16 3.08 1.50
C MET A 119 16.31 2.71 2.98
N PRO A 120 16.94 3.55 3.83
CA PRO A 120 17.22 3.24 5.23
C PRO A 120 16.01 2.89 6.09
N ASP A 121 14.83 3.39 5.74
CA ASP A 121 13.56 3.11 6.41
C ASP A 121 13.11 1.65 6.22
N THR A 122 13.65 0.93 5.23
CA THR A 122 13.44 -0.51 5.04
C THR A 122 14.47 -1.37 5.78
N ARG A 123 15.15 -0.80 6.79
CA ARG A 123 16.10 -1.54 7.62
C ARG A 123 15.42 -2.74 8.30
N GLY A 124 16.08 -3.90 8.20
CA GLY A 124 15.55 -5.17 8.69
C GLY A 124 14.82 -5.98 7.62
N THR A 125 14.55 -5.42 6.44
CA THR A 125 14.00 -6.15 5.29
C THR A 125 14.91 -6.02 4.07
N ALA A 126 14.91 -4.88 3.38
CA ALA A 126 15.55 -4.73 2.06
C ALA A 126 16.82 -3.86 2.08
N TYR A 127 16.90 -2.86 2.97
CA TYR A 127 18.02 -1.92 3.02
C TYR A 127 19.37 -2.64 3.07
N ARG A 128 20.19 -2.41 2.04
CA ARG A 128 21.51 -3.03 1.80
C ARG A 128 21.53 -4.57 1.83
N GLN A 129 20.38 -5.21 1.62
CA GLN A 129 20.22 -6.67 1.68
C GLN A 129 19.65 -7.25 0.39
N GLU A 130 18.62 -6.64 -0.18
CA GLU A 130 17.93 -7.15 -1.38
C GLU A 130 17.42 -5.99 -2.24
N HIS A 131 17.60 -6.10 -3.56
CA HIS A 131 16.98 -5.20 -4.53
C HIS A 131 15.48 -5.48 -4.61
N GLY A 132 14.67 -4.43 -4.45
CA GLY A 132 13.23 -4.57 -4.34
C GLY A 132 12.53 -3.32 -4.85
N LYS A 133 11.43 -3.52 -5.57
CA LYS A 133 10.63 -2.42 -6.08
C LYS A 133 9.68 -1.91 -5.00
N THR A 134 9.68 -0.60 -4.76
CA THR A 134 8.69 0.06 -3.91
C THR A 134 8.30 1.44 -4.43
N THR A 135 7.13 1.97 -4.09
CA THR A 135 6.70 3.30 -4.50
C THR A 135 6.87 4.29 -3.36
N VAL A 136 7.48 5.45 -3.64
CA VAL A 136 7.59 6.57 -2.70
C VAL A 136 6.87 7.80 -3.24
N ALA A 137 6.34 8.66 -2.38
CA ALA A 137 5.87 9.99 -2.77
C ALA A 137 6.87 11.06 -2.30
N ILE A 138 7.58 11.69 -3.24
CA ILE A 138 8.65 12.65 -2.94
C ILE A 138 8.04 14.02 -2.62
N ASN A 139 8.21 14.45 -1.38
CA ASN A 139 7.72 15.75 -0.89
C ASN A 139 8.75 16.86 -1.05
N ARG A 140 10.03 16.57 -0.75
CA ARG A 140 11.15 17.52 -0.89
C ARG A 140 12.33 16.87 -1.59
N LEU A 141 13.01 17.65 -2.42
CA LEU A 141 14.20 17.22 -3.14
C LEU A 141 15.24 18.35 -3.21
N ASP A 142 16.49 18.04 -2.83
CA ASP A 142 17.66 18.91 -2.93
C ASP A 142 18.79 18.09 -3.55
N VAL A 143 18.94 18.23 -4.87
CA VAL A 143 19.93 17.47 -5.64
C VAL A 143 21.35 17.94 -5.31
N VAL A 144 21.55 19.21 -4.93
CA VAL A 144 22.88 19.76 -4.61
C VAL A 144 23.38 19.20 -3.28
N ALA A 145 22.51 19.19 -2.26
CA ALA A 145 22.83 18.61 -0.96
C ALA A 145 22.69 17.07 -0.94
N LYS A 146 22.21 16.46 -2.03
CA LYS A 146 21.90 15.02 -2.15
C LYS A 146 20.96 14.56 -1.04
N ARG A 147 19.81 15.23 -0.91
CA ARG A 147 18.80 14.98 0.12
C ARG A 147 17.42 14.84 -0.50
N VAL A 148 16.65 13.89 0.00
CA VAL A 148 15.26 13.67 -0.38
C VAL A 148 14.43 13.38 0.86
N GLU A 149 13.23 13.94 0.92
CA GLU A 149 12.20 13.59 1.91
C GLU A 149 10.96 13.05 1.20
N TYR A 150 10.41 11.95 1.68
CA TYR A 150 9.35 11.22 0.99
C TYR A 150 8.42 10.46 1.96
N PHE A 151 7.19 10.23 1.52
CA PHE A 151 6.31 9.26 2.14
C PHE A 151 6.62 7.87 1.59
N HIS A 152 6.66 6.88 2.47
CA HIS A 152 6.81 5.47 2.12
C HIS A 152 6.23 4.61 3.23
N ASN A 153 5.47 3.56 2.88
CA ASN A 153 4.77 2.72 3.85
C ASN A 153 4.04 3.59 4.90
N ALA A 154 4.21 3.27 6.18
CA ALA A 154 3.54 3.92 7.31
C ALA A 154 4.10 5.30 7.72
N GLY A 155 5.02 5.90 6.97
CA GLY A 155 5.76 7.05 7.47
C GLY A 155 6.25 8.07 6.45
N TYR A 156 6.94 9.06 6.99
CA TYR A 156 7.60 10.15 6.27
C TYR A 156 9.08 10.17 6.65
N PHE A 157 9.94 9.95 5.67
CA PHE A 157 11.35 9.64 5.85
C PHE A 157 12.24 10.60 5.06
N HIS A 158 13.52 10.56 5.37
CA HIS A 158 14.55 11.20 4.56
C HIS A 158 15.74 10.25 4.37
N LEU A 159 16.48 10.47 3.29
CA LEU A 159 17.79 9.88 3.09
C LEU A 159 18.73 10.88 2.42
N GLU A 160 20.03 10.63 2.53
CA GLU A 160 21.07 11.50 2.01
C GLU A 160 22.33 10.75 1.56
N GLY A 161 23.23 11.43 0.85
CA GLY A 161 24.57 10.91 0.55
C GLY A 161 24.56 9.71 -0.40
N GLU A 162 25.22 8.61 -0.03
CA GLU A 162 25.36 7.43 -0.90
C GLU A 162 24.02 6.74 -1.18
N ASP A 163 23.08 6.80 -0.25
CA ASP A 163 21.73 6.28 -0.45
C ASP A 163 20.98 7.11 -1.50
N PHE A 164 21.19 8.43 -1.52
CA PHE A 164 20.63 9.31 -2.55
C PHE A 164 21.19 8.99 -3.93
N ASP A 165 22.52 8.81 -4.01
CA ASP A 165 23.19 8.43 -5.25
C ASP A 165 22.61 7.12 -5.78
N GLY A 166 22.53 6.11 -4.93
CA GLY A 166 21.95 4.81 -5.27
C GLY A 166 20.50 4.86 -5.73
N LEU A 167 19.64 5.56 -4.97
CA LEU A 167 18.20 5.68 -5.23
C LEU A 167 17.93 6.33 -6.61
N PHE A 168 18.67 7.38 -6.96
CA PHE A 168 18.56 8.07 -8.25
C PHE A 168 19.55 7.55 -9.31
N GLN A 169 20.21 6.42 -9.05
CA GLN A 169 21.17 5.79 -9.95
C GLN A 169 22.31 6.72 -10.42
N GLN A 170 22.73 7.67 -9.58
CA GLN A 170 23.78 8.65 -9.93
C GLN A 170 25.18 8.02 -10.06
N GLN A 171 25.37 6.81 -9.52
CA GLN A 171 26.58 6.01 -9.67
C GLN A 171 26.74 5.40 -11.08
N LEU A 172 25.68 5.38 -11.89
CA LEU A 172 25.73 4.84 -13.25
C LEU A 172 26.44 5.80 -14.20
N THR A 173 27.18 5.23 -15.14
CA THR A 173 27.89 5.94 -16.21
C THR A 173 27.11 5.89 -17.53
N GLU A 174 27.55 6.64 -18.53
CA GLU A 174 26.94 6.61 -19.88
C GLU A 174 27.02 5.23 -20.56
N ASN A 175 27.89 4.34 -20.07
CA ASN A 175 28.02 2.97 -20.58
C ASN A 175 27.05 2.00 -19.91
N ASP A 176 26.42 2.40 -18.80
CA ASP A 176 25.46 1.57 -18.08
C ASP A 176 24.05 1.80 -18.66
N PRO A 177 23.29 0.74 -18.97
CA PRO A 177 21.93 0.90 -19.46
C PRO A 177 21.06 1.52 -18.34
N PRO A 178 20.40 2.67 -18.57
CA PRO A 178 19.57 3.29 -17.55
C PRO A 178 18.30 2.47 -17.31
N PHE A 179 17.92 2.31 -16.04
CA PHE A 179 16.61 1.76 -15.69
C PHE A 179 15.67 2.90 -15.30
N LEU A 180 14.79 3.28 -16.23
CA LEU A 180 13.83 4.35 -16.01
C LEU A 180 12.65 3.84 -15.17
N PRO A 181 12.41 4.39 -13.98
CA PRO A 181 11.34 3.92 -13.12
C PRO A 181 9.97 4.33 -13.68
N TYR A 182 8.95 3.55 -13.34
CA TYR A 182 7.59 4.04 -13.46
C TYR A 182 7.39 5.20 -12.48
N ALA A 183 6.78 6.28 -12.95
CA ALA A 183 6.52 7.47 -12.17
C ALA A 183 5.15 8.06 -12.50
N GLU A 184 4.55 8.66 -11.50
CA GLU A 184 3.31 9.44 -11.60
C GLU A 184 3.50 10.79 -10.91
N PHE A 185 2.64 11.75 -11.21
CA PHE A 185 2.51 12.98 -10.43
C PHE A 185 1.06 13.27 -10.08
N ALA A 186 0.82 13.57 -8.81
CA ALA A 186 -0.48 13.90 -8.26
C ALA A 186 -0.69 15.41 -8.18
N ARG A 187 -1.82 15.88 -8.71
CA ARG A 187 -2.29 17.26 -8.62
C ARG A 187 -3.39 17.35 -7.58
N PHE A 188 -3.15 18.12 -6.53
CA PHE A 188 -4.13 18.38 -5.49
C PHE A 188 -5.07 19.53 -5.92
N PRO A 189 -6.35 19.51 -5.51
CA PRO A 189 -7.20 20.68 -5.61
C PRO A 189 -6.69 21.81 -4.67
N GLU A 190 -7.19 23.02 -4.85
CA GLU A 190 -6.83 24.15 -3.97
C GLU A 190 -7.27 23.94 -2.51
N LYS A 191 -8.33 23.18 -2.29
CA LYS A 191 -8.90 22.92 -0.98
C LYS A 191 -9.26 21.44 -0.82
N PRO A 192 -9.06 20.87 0.39
CA PRO A 192 -9.59 19.58 0.76
C PRO A 192 -11.08 19.42 0.47
N ALA A 193 -11.50 18.21 0.09
CA ALA A 193 -12.91 17.87 -0.04
C ALA A 193 -13.63 17.93 1.31
N ALA A 194 -14.88 18.40 1.31
CA ALA A 194 -15.70 18.43 2.52
C ALA A 194 -16.07 17.01 2.97
N GLU A 195 -16.16 16.77 4.28
CA GLU A 195 -16.47 15.45 4.84
C GLU A 195 -17.80 14.87 4.29
N ALA A 196 -18.83 15.70 4.14
CA ALA A 196 -20.12 15.28 3.58
C ALA A 196 -19.99 14.75 2.14
N HIS A 197 -19.11 15.35 1.31
CA HIS A 197 -18.80 14.87 -0.03
C HIS A 197 -18.08 13.53 0.01
N LEU A 198 -17.08 13.40 0.89
CA LEU A 198 -16.34 12.14 1.07
C LEU A 198 -17.28 11.00 1.46
N ARG A 199 -18.17 11.22 2.44
CA ARG A 199 -19.16 10.25 2.91
C ARG A 199 -20.07 9.77 1.77
N ALA A 200 -20.67 10.70 1.04
CA ALA A 200 -21.59 10.39 -0.05
C ALA A 200 -20.90 9.66 -1.20
N THR A 201 -19.71 10.13 -1.59
CA THR A 201 -18.93 9.56 -2.68
C THR A 201 -18.38 8.18 -2.33
N ALA A 202 -17.82 8.00 -1.12
CA ALA A 202 -17.35 6.71 -0.64
C ALA A 202 -18.47 5.68 -0.59
N ARG A 203 -19.69 6.05 -0.18
CA ARG A 203 -20.84 5.13 -0.20
C ARG A 203 -21.19 4.68 -1.61
N ARG A 204 -21.19 5.61 -2.57
CA ARG A 204 -21.42 5.31 -3.99
C ARG A 204 -20.33 4.39 -4.54
N LEU A 205 -19.06 4.66 -4.21
CA LEU A 205 -17.92 3.85 -4.65
C LEU A 205 -17.92 2.46 -4.01
N ALA A 206 -18.28 2.33 -2.74
CA ALA A 206 -18.46 1.04 -2.09
C ALA A 206 -19.46 0.17 -2.86
N GLY A 207 -20.59 0.75 -3.29
CA GLY A 207 -21.53 0.04 -4.16
C GLY A 207 -20.96 -0.34 -5.53
N PHE A 208 -20.25 0.59 -6.17
CA PHE A 208 -19.56 0.31 -7.43
C PHE A 208 -18.55 -0.84 -7.33
N HIS A 209 -17.71 -0.86 -6.28
CA HIS A 209 -16.73 -1.92 -6.06
C HIS A 209 -17.39 -3.23 -5.64
N PHE A 210 -18.45 -3.17 -4.85
CA PHE A 210 -19.24 -4.35 -4.52
C PHE A 210 -19.81 -5.02 -5.77
N THR A 211 -20.26 -4.27 -6.79
CA THR A 211 -20.69 -4.87 -8.07
C THR A 211 -19.56 -5.54 -8.87
N ARG A 212 -18.29 -5.17 -8.60
CA ARG A 212 -17.09 -5.74 -9.23
C ARG A 212 -16.39 -6.79 -8.39
N ARG A 213 -16.87 -7.06 -7.18
CA ARG A 213 -16.29 -8.10 -6.32
C ARG A 213 -16.22 -9.44 -7.05
N PRO A 214 -15.30 -10.33 -6.64
CA PRO A 214 -15.23 -11.68 -7.18
C PRO A 214 -16.59 -12.39 -7.14
N ARG A 215 -16.96 -13.07 -8.23
CA ARG A 215 -18.22 -13.82 -8.32
C ARG A 215 -18.21 -15.06 -7.42
N GLU A 216 -17.03 -15.64 -7.28
CA GLU A 216 -16.75 -16.78 -6.41
C GLU A 216 -15.91 -16.32 -5.23
N ASN A 217 -15.92 -17.08 -4.13
CA ASN A 217 -15.16 -16.72 -2.94
C ASN A 217 -13.65 -16.90 -3.20
N PRO A 218 -12.86 -15.80 -3.22
CA PRO A 218 -11.44 -15.87 -3.60
C PRO A 218 -10.60 -16.60 -2.55
N ILE A 219 -11.06 -16.62 -1.29
CA ILE A 219 -10.38 -17.35 -0.21
C ILE A 219 -10.61 -18.85 -0.36
N ARG A 220 -11.79 -19.29 -0.83
CA ARG A 220 -12.02 -20.71 -1.16
C ARG A 220 -11.20 -21.14 -2.37
N ALA A 221 -11.10 -20.29 -3.39
CA ALA A 221 -10.24 -20.56 -4.55
C ALA A 221 -8.77 -20.73 -4.12
N PHE A 222 -8.27 -19.84 -3.25
CA PHE A 222 -6.94 -19.97 -2.66
C PHE A 222 -6.79 -21.23 -1.81
N ALA A 223 -7.75 -21.53 -0.93
CA ALA A 223 -7.72 -22.71 -0.07
C ALA A 223 -7.60 -24.01 -0.88
N GLY A 224 -8.22 -24.08 -2.06
CA GLY A 224 -8.14 -25.23 -2.96
C GLY A 224 -6.75 -25.53 -3.50
N VAL A 225 -5.88 -24.52 -3.63
CA VAL A 225 -4.49 -24.68 -4.13
C VAL A 225 -3.43 -24.56 -3.05
N PHE A 226 -3.80 -23.99 -1.89
CA PHE A 226 -2.88 -23.64 -0.81
C PHE A 226 -1.99 -24.81 -0.35
N PRO A 227 -2.48 -26.04 -0.08
CA PRO A 227 -1.60 -27.13 0.37
C PRO A 227 -0.49 -27.47 -0.63
N ARG A 228 -0.80 -27.57 -1.93
CA ARG A 228 0.20 -27.87 -2.97
C ARG A 228 1.20 -26.72 -3.14
N GLN A 229 0.74 -25.48 -3.09
CA GLN A 229 1.63 -24.32 -3.18
C GLN A 229 2.61 -24.31 -2.01
N VAL A 230 2.15 -24.63 -0.79
CA VAL A 230 3.00 -24.67 0.40
C VAL A 230 4.04 -25.80 0.35
N GLU A 231 3.68 -26.97 -0.18
CA GLU A 231 4.64 -28.05 -0.44
C GLU A 231 5.77 -27.55 -1.36
N ALA A 232 5.42 -26.89 -2.48
CA ALA A 232 6.39 -26.32 -3.40
C ALA A 232 7.24 -25.20 -2.77
N VAL A 233 6.65 -24.37 -1.89
CA VAL A 233 7.38 -23.35 -1.12
C VAL A 233 8.40 -23.98 -0.18
N ALA A 234 8.06 -25.11 0.46
CA ALA A 234 8.94 -25.79 1.41
C ALA A 234 10.19 -26.42 0.77
N ASP A 235 10.18 -26.60 -0.56
CA ASP A 235 11.34 -27.07 -1.34
C ASP A 235 12.25 -25.94 -1.84
N ARG A 236 11.92 -24.68 -1.52
CA ARG A 236 12.70 -23.50 -1.89
C ARG A 236 13.50 -22.96 -0.70
N PRO A 237 14.54 -22.11 -0.96
CA PRO A 237 15.24 -21.41 0.11
C PRO A 237 14.26 -20.65 1.01
N PHE A 238 14.52 -20.64 2.32
CA PHE A 238 13.60 -20.08 3.32
C PHE A 238 13.17 -18.64 3.02
N GLY A 239 14.04 -17.81 2.43
CA GLY A 239 13.70 -16.44 2.01
C GLY A 239 12.50 -16.36 1.04
N PHE A 240 12.23 -17.42 0.26
CA PHE A 240 11.07 -17.46 -0.62
C PHE A 240 9.73 -17.49 0.12
N PHE A 241 9.68 -18.04 1.34
CA PHE A 241 8.46 -18.02 2.17
C PHE A 241 7.96 -16.58 2.39
N HIS A 242 8.85 -15.61 2.61
CA HIS A 242 8.45 -14.21 2.80
C HIS A 242 7.77 -13.63 1.54
N LYS A 243 8.28 -13.96 0.35
CA LYS A 243 7.68 -13.55 -0.94
C LYS A 243 6.30 -14.17 -1.13
N TYR A 244 6.16 -15.47 -0.84
CA TYR A 244 4.87 -16.15 -0.94
C TYR A 244 3.86 -15.63 0.09
N ALA A 245 4.25 -15.48 1.35
CA ALA A 245 3.38 -14.94 2.40
C ALA A 245 2.94 -13.50 2.09
N PHE A 246 3.84 -12.66 1.55
CA PHE A 246 3.54 -11.29 1.16
C PHE A 246 2.43 -11.23 0.10
N ASN A 247 2.52 -12.07 -0.94
CA ASN A 247 1.59 -12.08 -2.08
C ASN A 247 0.30 -12.88 -1.82
N THR A 248 0.19 -13.56 -0.69
CA THR A 248 -0.99 -14.37 -0.33
C THR A 248 -1.64 -13.87 0.96
N LEU A 249 -1.28 -14.45 2.10
CA LEU A 249 -1.91 -14.22 3.40
C LEU A 249 -1.78 -12.77 3.87
N ARG A 250 -0.66 -12.09 3.58
CA ARG A 250 -0.50 -10.68 3.93
C ARG A 250 -1.35 -9.77 3.05
N GLN A 251 -1.46 -10.05 1.74
CA GLN A 251 -2.37 -9.29 0.85
C GLN A 251 -3.82 -9.37 1.34
N VAL A 252 -4.30 -10.57 1.67
CA VAL A 252 -5.68 -10.76 2.17
C VAL A 252 -5.86 -10.13 3.53
N GLY A 253 -4.97 -10.44 4.47
CA GLY A 253 -5.12 -9.99 5.85
C GLY A 253 -5.15 -8.47 5.95
N ALA A 254 -4.19 -7.81 5.31
CA ALA A 254 -4.09 -6.36 5.35
C ALA A 254 -5.25 -5.67 4.60
N ASN A 255 -5.66 -6.20 3.44
CA ASN A 255 -6.81 -5.67 2.69
C ASN A 255 -8.10 -5.72 3.52
N PHE A 256 -8.40 -6.84 4.18
CA PHE A 256 -9.64 -6.98 4.96
C PHE A 256 -9.59 -6.28 6.32
N GLU A 257 -8.40 -6.00 6.89
CA GLU A 257 -8.29 -5.06 8.02
C GLU A 257 -8.69 -3.64 7.59
N LEU A 258 -8.17 -3.17 6.44
CA LEU A 258 -8.55 -1.88 5.85
C LEU A 258 -10.02 -1.83 5.43
N ALA A 259 -10.58 -2.93 4.90
CA ALA A 259 -11.99 -3.02 4.57
C ALA A 259 -12.88 -2.85 5.81
N ALA A 260 -12.48 -3.42 6.96
CA ALA A 260 -13.21 -3.24 8.21
C ALA A 260 -13.23 -1.77 8.65
N ASP A 261 -12.08 -1.08 8.57
CA ASP A 261 -11.98 0.34 8.92
C ASP A 261 -12.81 1.22 7.97
N HIS A 262 -12.79 0.91 6.68
CA HIS A 262 -13.65 1.57 5.69
C HIS A 262 -15.13 1.47 6.07
N LEU A 263 -15.60 0.26 6.39
CA LEU A 263 -17.00 -0.01 6.69
C LEU A 263 -17.45 0.64 8.00
N VAL A 264 -16.61 0.57 9.04
CA VAL A 264 -16.84 1.26 10.32
C VAL A 264 -16.90 2.77 10.11
N TRP A 265 -15.96 3.31 9.33
CA TRP A 265 -15.98 4.72 8.98
C TRP A 265 -17.28 5.02 8.25
N LEU A 266 -17.61 4.31 7.18
CA LEU A 266 -18.70 4.63 6.25
C LEU A 266 -20.08 4.80 6.91
N SER A 267 -20.49 3.84 7.76
CA SER A 267 -21.73 3.93 8.55
C SER A 267 -21.77 2.82 9.62
N PRO A 268 -22.35 3.08 10.81
CA PRO A 268 -22.67 2.03 11.79
C PRO A 268 -23.52 0.87 11.23
N ASP A 269 -24.26 1.10 10.14
CA ASP A 269 -25.06 0.06 9.46
C ASP A 269 -24.21 -1.11 8.93
N PHE A 270 -22.92 -0.90 8.73
CA PHE A 270 -22.00 -1.91 8.21
C PHE A 270 -21.22 -2.64 9.32
N ALA A 271 -21.58 -2.46 10.60
CA ALA A 271 -20.87 -3.05 11.73
C ALA A 271 -20.70 -4.58 11.62
N ALA A 272 -21.75 -5.30 11.22
CA ALA A 272 -21.67 -6.76 11.04
C ALA A 272 -20.69 -7.16 9.92
N ALA A 273 -20.74 -6.49 8.76
CA ALA A 273 -19.81 -6.72 7.67
C ALA A 273 -18.36 -6.41 8.08
N ALA A 274 -18.15 -5.35 8.87
CA ALA A 274 -16.84 -4.99 9.40
C ALA A 274 -16.29 -6.06 10.36
N GLU A 275 -17.13 -6.65 11.22
CA GLU A 275 -16.71 -7.77 12.08
C GLU A 275 -16.27 -8.98 11.25
N HIS A 276 -16.99 -9.31 10.18
CA HIS A 276 -16.59 -10.39 9.29
C HIS A 276 -15.26 -10.08 8.57
N ALA A 277 -15.06 -8.84 8.12
CA ALA A 277 -13.78 -8.41 7.54
C ALA A 277 -12.62 -8.56 8.54
N ARG A 278 -12.81 -8.20 9.81
CA ARG A 278 -11.80 -8.44 10.87
C ARG A 278 -11.50 -9.92 11.07
N ARG A 279 -12.52 -10.78 11.06
CA ARG A 279 -12.32 -12.24 11.17
C ARG A 279 -11.49 -12.79 10.02
N ILE A 280 -11.67 -12.29 8.80
CA ILE A 280 -10.84 -12.66 7.64
C ILE A 280 -9.37 -12.25 7.92
N SER A 281 -9.16 -11.03 8.38
CA SER A 281 -7.82 -10.51 8.72
C SER A 281 -7.12 -11.34 9.80
N ASP A 282 -7.80 -11.61 10.90
CA ASP A 282 -7.27 -12.39 12.02
C ASP A 282 -6.96 -13.85 11.64
N ALA A 283 -7.85 -14.44 10.83
CA ALA A 283 -7.63 -15.78 10.29
C ALA A 283 -6.40 -15.79 9.38
N ALA A 284 -6.26 -14.85 8.44
CA ALA A 284 -5.08 -14.76 7.57
C ALA A 284 -3.78 -14.63 8.38
N LYS A 285 -3.78 -13.83 9.45
CA LYS A 285 -2.62 -13.67 10.34
C LYS A 285 -2.28 -14.97 11.06
N SER A 286 -3.30 -15.65 11.58
CA SER A 286 -3.16 -16.95 12.24
C SER A 286 -2.60 -18.01 11.29
N VAL A 287 -3.12 -18.07 10.07
CA VAL A 287 -2.67 -18.99 9.01
C VAL A 287 -1.24 -18.66 8.58
N GLN A 288 -0.82 -17.40 8.54
CA GLN A 288 0.57 -17.03 8.23
C GLN A 288 1.57 -17.63 9.23
N PHE A 289 1.23 -17.62 10.52
CA PHE A 289 2.05 -18.29 11.53
C PHE A 289 2.02 -19.82 11.42
N GLN A 290 0.88 -20.40 11.05
CA GLN A 290 0.78 -21.84 10.77
C GLN A 290 1.62 -22.23 9.57
N LEU A 291 1.59 -21.44 8.50
CA LEU A 291 2.40 -21.61 7.30
C LEU A 291 3.89 -21.61 7.63
N ALA A 292 4.37 -20.62 8.38
CA ALA A 292 5.77 -20.56 8.81
C ALA A 292 6.21 -21.84 9.55
N ARG A 293 5.36 -22.35 10.46
CA ARG A 293 5.61 -23.60 11.18
C ARG A 293 5.53 -24.83 10.28
N ALA A 294 4.60 -24.85 9.33
CA ALA A 294 4.41 -25.94 8.39
C ALA A 294 5.62 -26.09 7.46
N VAL A 295 6.12 -24.98 6.91
CA VAL A 295 7.34 -24.94 6.10
C VAL A 295 8.55 -25.40 6.92
N ALA A 296 8.74 -24.87 8.13
CA ALA A 296 9.88 -25.23 8.98
C ALA A 296 9.88 -26.70 9.42
N ARG A 297 8.69 -27.30 9.62
CA ARG A 297 8.55 -28.69 10.11
C ARG A 297 8.26 -29.70 9.00
N ARG A 298 8.02 -29.24 7.77
CA ARG A 298 7.51 -30.02 6.64
C ARG A 298 6.28 -30.86 7.01
N LYS A 299 5.30 -30.23 7.65
CA LYS A 299 4.01 -30.83 8.04
C LYS A 299 2.88 -29.93 7.57
N PHE A 300 2.08 -30.41 6.62
CA PHE A 300 1.12 -29.58 5.86
C PHE A 300 -0.33 -29.95 6.12
N GLU A 301 -0.60 -31.08 6.79
CA GLU A 301 -1.95 -31.53 7.15
C GLU A 301 -2.76 -30.46 7.91
N PRO A 302 -2.17 -29.69 8.85
CA PRO A 302 -2.91 -28.64 9.56
C PRO A 302 -3.42 -27.50 8.66
N LEU A 303 -2.92 -27.38 7.42
CA LEU A 303 -3.28 -26.29 6.52
C LEU A 303 -4.53 -26.56 5.68
N GLN A 304 -5.00 -27.82 5.59
CA GLN A 304 -6.09 -28.22 4.69
C GLN A 304 -7.40 -27.46 4.94
N ALA A 305 -7.71 -27.17 6.20
CA ALA A 305 -8.93 -26.46 6.62
C ALA A 305 -8.61 -25.09 7.27
N ALA A 306 -7.36 -24.64 7.18
CA ALA A 306 -6.89 -23.48 7.93
C ALA A 306 -7.55 -22.16 7.48
N LEU A 307 -8.00 -22.11 6.22
CA LEU A 307 -8.66 -20.95 5.62
C LEU A 307 -10.19 -20.98 5.70
N ASP A 308 -10.80 -22.08 6.15
CA ASP A 308 -12.27 -22.21 6.23
C ASP A 308 -12.92 -21.08 7.04
N PRO A 309 -12.38 -20.67 8.22
CA PRO A 309 -12.96 -19.54 8.96
C PRO A 309 -12.94 -18.22 8.19
N ALA A 310 -11.90 -17.98 7.39
CA ALA A 310 -11.78 -16.79 6.55
C ALA A 310 -12.75 -16.85 5.37
N ALA A 311 -12.87 -18.03 4.74
CA ALA A 311 -13.81 -18.26 3.66
C ALA A 311 -15.27 -18.06 4.10
N ASP A 312 -15.68 -18.66 5.23
CA ASP A 312 -17.03 -18.51 5.78
C ASP A 312 -17.33 -17.06 6.18
N ALA A 313 -16.34 -16.36 6.74
CA ALA A 313 -16.45 -14.94 7.06
C ALA A 313 -16.62 -14.08 5.80
N TRP A 314 -15.94 -14.40 4.70
CA TRP A 314 -16.13 -13.71 3.42
C TRP A 314 -17.55 -13.89 2.88
N ASP A 315 -18.08 -15.12 2.88
CA ASP A 315 -19.46 -15.38 2.43
C ASP A 315 -20.47 -14.58 3.28
N SER A 316 -20.27 -14.56 4.59
CA SER A 316 -21.11 -13.81 5.53
C SER A 316 -21.00 -12.29 5.34
N MET A 317 -19.78 -11.78 5.11
CA MET A 317 -19.53 -10.37 4.82
C MET A 317 -20.25 -9.94 3.55
N MET A 318 -20.13 -10.71 2.46
CA MET A 318 -20.76 -10.37 1.19
C MET A 318 -22.28 -10.43 1.25
N ALA A 319 -22.85 -11.38 1.99
CA ALA A 319 -24.29 -11.45 2.25
C ALA A 319 -24.77 -10.21 3.03
N SER A 320 -24.06 -9.83 4.10
CA SER A 320 -24.40 -8.64 4.90
C SER A 320 -24.30 -7.34 4.09
N LEU A 321 -23.29 -7.20 3.23
CA LEU A 321 -23.15 -6.05 2.34
C LEU A 321 -24.26 -5.97 1.29
N ALA A 322 -24.69 -7.11 0.73
CA ALA A 322 -25.76 -7.15 -0.28
C ALA A 322 -27.10 -6.58 0.22
N GLU A 323 -27.36 -6.62 1.52
CA GLU A 323 -28.57 -6.07 2.13
C GLU A 323 -28.50 -4.55 2.38
N ARG A 324 -27.30 -3.95 2.31
CA ARG A 324 -27.00 -2.60 2.81
C ARG A 324 -26.43 -1.63 1.78
N ILE A 325 -25.84 -2.16 0.71
CA ILE A 325 -25.25 -1.42 -0.41
C ILE A 325 -26.30 -1.02 -1.43
#